data_AF-A0A7S2G375-F1
#
_entry.id   AF-A0A7S2G375-F1
#
_cell.length_a   1.000
_cell.length_b   1.000
_cell.length_c   1.000
_cell.angle_alpha   90.00
_cell.angle_beta   90.00
_cell.angle_gamma   90.00
#
_symmetry.space_group_name_H-M   'P 1'
#
loop_
_entity.id
_entity.type
_entity.pdbx_description
1 polymer ?
#
loop_
_entity_poly.entity_id
_entity_poly.type
_entity_poly.pdbx_seq_one_letter_code
_entity_poly.pdbx_strand_id
1 'polypeptide(L)'
;ANLIGYVGMSVAAICFTAKMINDFAVKEGDKDLKKIMYNILYAIGILAVAIPEGLPLALTISLAFSSNKLSAHSNLVKTLASCETMGSATTICTDKTGTLTANRMTVRGAYVA
;
A
#
# COMPACT_ATOMS: atom_id res chain seq x y z
N ALA A 1 -0.45 0.26 -8.27
CA ALA A 1 -0.94 -1.08 -8.67
C ALA A 1 -0.87 -1.28 -10.19
N ASN A 2 -1.51 -0.41 -10.99
CA ASN A 2 -1.62 -0.60 -12.45
C ASN A 2 -0.27 -0.78 -13.17
N LEU A 3 0.76 0.00 -12.83
CA LEU A 3 2.09 -0.14 -13.44
C LEU A 3 2.73 -1.52 -13.17
N ILE A 4 2.64 -2.00 -11.93
CA ILE A 4 3.16 -3.33 -11.53
C ILE A 4 2.40 -4.43 -12.29
N GLY A 5 1.08 -4.28 -12.43
CA GLY A 5 0.24 -5.21 -13.21
C GLY A 5 0.61 -5.23 -14.69
N TYR A 6 0.81 -4.08 -15.34
CA TYR A 6 1.24 -4.00 -16.74
C TYR A 6 2.62 -4.62 -16.95
N VAL A 7 3.57 -4.35 -16.06
CA VAL A 7 4.92 -4.96 -16.12
C VAL A 7 4.81 -6.48 -15.92
N GLY A 8 4.06 -6.94 -14.92
CA GLY A 8 3.82 -8.37 -14.68
C GLY A 8 3.20 -9.09 -15.87
N MET A 9 2.20 -8.47 -16.51
CA MET A 9 1.56 -9.00 -17.71
C MET A 9 2.54 -9.11 -18.88
N SER A 10 3.37 -8.08 -19.10
CA SER A 10 4.36 -8.10 -20.18
C SER A 10 5.40 -9.21 -20.00
N VAL A 11 5.89 -9.41 -18.78
CA VAL A 11 6.85 -10.48 -18.45
C VAL A 11 6.21 -11.85 -18.60
N ALA A 12 4.98 -12.04 -18.12
CA ALA A 12 4.25 -13.30 -18.27
C ALA A 12 4.04 -13.70 -19.74
N ALA A 13 3.69 -12.74 -20.60
CA ALA A 13 3.52 -12.97 -22.04
C ALA A 13 4.85 -13.32 -22.74
N ILE A 14 5.95 -12.65 -22.37
CA ILE A 14 7.30 -12.96 -22.89
C ILE A 14 7.74 -14.35 -22.44
N CYS A 15 7.52 -14.71 -21.18
CA CYS A 15 7.88 -16.04 -20.67
C CYS A 15 7.04 -17.16 -21.30
N PHE A 16 5.73 -16.93 -21.50
CA PHE A 16 4.85 -17.89 -22.16
C PHE A 16 5.24 -18.12 -23.62
N THR A 17 5.51 -17.04 -24.36
CA THR A 17 5.95 -17.15 -25.77
C THR A 17 7.31 -17.82 -25.90
N ALA A 18 8.27 -17.48 -25.04
CA ALA A 18 9.58 -18.14 -24.99
C ALA A 18 9.46 -19.65 -24.66
N LYS A 19 8.55 -20.03 -23.75
CA LYS A 19 8.27 -21.44 -23.43
C LYS A 19 7.61 -22.17 -24.58
N MET A 20 6.64 -21.55 -25.25
CA MET A 20 6.02 -22.11 -26.46
C MET A 20 7.03 -22.37 -27.58
N ILE A 21 7.96 -21.44 -27.82
CA ILE A 21 9.00 -21.60 -28.84
C ILE A 21 9.96 -22.74 -28.48
N ASN A 22 10.39 -22.83 -27.22
CA ASN A 22 11.26 -23.93 -26.77
C ASN A 22 10.57 -25.29 -26.84
N ASP A 23 9.30 -25.38 -26.46
CA ASP A 23 8.53 -26.62 -26.52
C ASP A 23 8.27 -27.08 -27.96
N PHE A 24 8.18 -26.15 -28.92
CA PHE A 24 8.07 -26.48 -30.35
C PHE A 24 9.40 -26.93 -30.95
N ALA A 25 10.53 -26.40 -30.45
CA ALA A 25 11.88 -26.79 -30.87
C ALA A 25 12.31 -28.16 -30.31
N VAL A 26 11.87 -28.50 -29.09
CA VAL A 26 12.14 -29.80 -28.45
C VAL A 26 11.03 -30.80 -28.82
N LYS A 27 11.20 -31.50 -29.94
CA LYS A 27 10.31 -32.60 -30.37
C LYS A 27 10.43 -33.81 -29.44
N GLU A 28 9.73 -33.78 -28.31
CA GLU A 28 9.41 -34.98 -27.53
C GLU A 28 7.95 -35.33 -27.71
N GLY A 29 7.70 -36.48 -28.35
CA GLY A 29 6.38 -37.04 -28.54
C GLY A 29 5.84 -37.64 -27.25
N ASP A 30 4.94 -36.93 -26.58
CA ASP A 30 3.71 -37.49 -26.00
C ASP A 30 2.77 -36.34 -25.57
N LYS A 31 1.49 -36.44 -25.99
CA LYS A 31 0.30 -35.61 -25.66
C LYS A 31 0.49 -34.08 -25.60
N ASP A 32 0.44 -33.44 -26.77
CA ASP A 32 0.41 -31.98 -26.98
C ASP A 32 -0.58 -31.24 -26.06
N LEU A 33 -1.75 -31.84 -25.78
CA LEU A 33 -2.77 -31.29 -24.88
C LEU A 33 -2.28 -31.08 -23.44
N LYS A 34 -1.46 -32.00 -22.89
CA LYS A 34 -0.95 -31.87 -21.52
C LYS A 34 0.11 -30.76 -21.42
N LYS A 35 0.95 -30.61 -22.45
CA LYS A 35 1.97 -29.55 -22.54
C LYS A 35 1.31 -28.17 -22.63
N ILE A 36 0.29 -28.01 -23.46
CA ILE A 36 -0.47 -26.75 -23.58
C ILE A 36 -1.12 -26.39 -22.24
N MET A 37 -1.78 -27.36 -21.57
CA MET A 37 -2.34 -27.14 -20.23
C MET A 37 -1.29 -26.69 -19.20
N TYR A 38 -0.13 -27.35 -19.19
CA TYR A 38 0.94 -27.03 -18.25
C TYR A 38 1.50 -25.62 -18.49
N ASN A 39 1.67 -25.22 -19.75
CA ASN A 39 2.15 -23.90 -20.11
C ASN A 39 1.16 -22.79 -19.77
N ILE A 40 -0.15 -23.05 -19.92
CA ILE A 40 -1.20 -22.12 -19.47
C ILE A 40 -1.16 -21.99 -17.94
N LEU A 41 -1.05 -23.10 -17.20
CA LEU A 41 -0.96 -23.08 -15.74
C LEU A 41 0.28 -22.30 -15.26
N TYR A 42 1.41 -22.46 -15.94
CA TYR A 42 2.64 -21.73 -15.66
C TYR A 42 2.47 -20.21 -15.86
N ALA A 43 1.85 -19.80 -16.97
CA ALA A 43 1.57 -18.38 -17.24
C ALA A 43 0.62 -17.77 -16.19
N ILE A 44 -0.43 -18.49 -15.80
CA ILE A 44 -1.34 -18.07 -14.71
C ILE A 44 -0.59 -17.96 -13.38
N GLY A 45 0.34 -18.88 -13.09
CA GLY A 45 1.17 -18.84 -11.90
C GLY A 45 2.06 -17.59 -11.82
N ILE A 46 2.71 -17.21 -12.92
CA ILE A 46 3.50 -15.97 -12.99
C ILE A 46 2.61 -14.75 -12.77
N LEU A 47 1.44 -14.71 -13.41
CA LEU A 47 0.49 -13.60 -13.28
C LEU A 47 0.05 -13.42 -11.81
N ALA A 48 -0.27 -14.52 -11.12
CA ALA A 48 -0.72 -14.50 -9.73
C ALA A 48 0.37 -14.00 -8.75
N VAL A 49 1.64 -14.29 -9.01
CA VAL A 49 2.77 -13.79 -8.18
C VAL A 49 3.09 -12.32 -8.50
N ALA A 50 2.90 -11.89 -9.75
CA ALA A 50 3.28 -10.56 -10.20
C ALA A 50 2.33 -9.45 -9.73
N ILE A 51 1.07 -9.76 -9.41
CA ILE A 51 0.10 -8.76 -8.94
C ILE A 51 0.03 -8.78 -7.41
N PRO A 52 0.57 -7.76 -6.72
CA PRO A 52 0.56 -7.73 -5.26
C PRO A 52 -0.80 -7.24 -4.73
N GLU A 53 -1.80 -8.11 -4.76
CA GLU A 53 -3.15 -7.86 -4.21
C GLU A 53 -3.12 -7.56 -2.70
N GLY A 54 -2.06 -7.99 -2.01
CA GLY A 54 -1.85 -7.73 -0.58
C GLY A 54 -1.33 -6.33 -0.23
N LEU A 55 -0.84 -5.55 -1.21
CA LEU A 55 -0.25 -4.23 -0.96
C LEU A 55 -1.24 -3.22 -0.32
N PRO A 56 -2.47 -3.01 -0.85
CA PRO A 56 -3.43 -2.11 -0.23
C PRO A 56 -3.91 -2.60 1.15
N LEU A 57 -3.97 -3.93 1.34
CA LEU A 57 -4.34 -4.55 2.61
C LEU A 57 -3.29 -4.29 3.68
N ALA A 58 -2.01 -4.51 3.37
CA ALA A 58 -0.90 -4.26 4.28
C ALA A 58 -0.85 -2.81 4.77
N LEU A 59 -1.06 -1.84 3.86
CA LEU A 59 -1.13 -0.42 4.22
C LEU A 59 -2.30 -0.14 5.17
N THR A 60 -3.49 -0.65 4.86
CA THR A 60 -4.68 -0.42 5.69
C THR A 60 -4.53 -1.02 7.09
N ILE A 61 -3.97 -2.22 7.20
CA ILE A 61 -3.72 -2.88 8.49
C ILE A 61 -2.72 -2.09 9.32
N SER A 62 -1.62 -1.62 8.70
CA SER A 62 -0.61 -0.80 9.37
C SER A 62 -1.20 0.52 9.89
N LEU A 63 -2.01 1.20 9.08
CA LEU A 63 -2.69 2.45 9.47
C LEU A 63 -3.72 2.22 10.57
N ALA A 64 -4.50 1.14 10.49
CA ALA A 64 -5.50 0.79 11.51
C ALA A 64 -4.83 0.48 12.87
N PHE A 65 -3.73 -0.26 12.85
CA PHE A 65 -2.93 -0.51 14.05
C PHE A 65 -2.38 0.79 14.65
N SER A 66 -1.81 1.66 13.82
CA SER A 66 -1.29 2.96 14.24
C SER A 66 -2.37 3.88 14.81
N SER A 67 -3.56 3.90 14.19
CA SER A 67 -4.73 4.65 14.67
C SER A 67 -5.19 4.19 16.04
N ASN A 68 -5.23 2.88 16.28
CA ASN A 68 -5.57 2.32 17.60
C ASN A 68 -4.55 2.72 18.67
N LYS A 69 -3.25 2.68 18.34
CA LYS A 69 -2.19 3.12 19.25
C LYS A 69 -2.27 4.62 19.57
N LEU A 70 -2.56 5.46 18.58
CA LEU A 70 -2.72 6.91 18.78
C LEU A 70 -3.94 7.24 19.66
N SER A 71 -5.04 6.48 19.52
CA SER A 71 -6.23 6.62 20.36
C SER A 71 -5.92 6.41 21.85
N ALA A 72 -5.05 5.44 22.18
CA ALA A 72 -4.59 5.21 23.54
C ALA A 72 -3.78 6.40 24.13
N HIS A 73 -3.27 7.28 23.28
CA HIS A 73 -2.54 8.51 23.66
C HIS A 73 -3.40 9.78 23.54
N SER A 74 -4.72 9.66 23.67
CA SER A 74 -5.67 10.78 23.55
C SER A 74 -5.64 11.51 22.19
N ASN A 75 -5.18 10.83 21.13
CA ASN A 75 -5.19 11.34 19.77
C ASN A 75 -6.16 10.52 18.90
N LEU A 76 -7.38 11.03 18.70
CA LEU A 76 -8.41 10.37 17.92
C LEU A 76 -8.25 10.68 16.43
N VAL A 77 -7.81 9.67 15.67
CA VAL A 77 -7.71 9.75 14.21
C VAL A 77 -9.07 9.41 13.58
N LYS A 78 -9.66 10.37 12.86
CA LYS A 78 -10.95 10.18 12.16
C LYS A 78 -10.82 9.60 10.76
N THR A 79 -9.64 9.74 10.13
CA THR A 79 -9.38 9.32 8.76
C THR A 79 -8.00 8.68 8.71
N LEU A 80 -7.91 7.40 8.29
CA LEU A 80 -6.65 6.65 8.31
C LEU A 80 -5.56 7.27 7.45
N ALA A 81 -5.91 7.87 6.30
CA ALA A 81 -4.97 8.58 5.44
C ALA A 81 -4.31 9.79 6.13
N SER A 82 -4.94 10.39 7.14
CA SER A 82 -4.35 11.50 7.88
C SER A 82 -3.11 11.09 8.68
N CYS A 83 -3.04 9.83 9.14
CA CYS A 83 -1.83 9.31 9.80
C CYS A 83 -0.62 9.32 8.87
N GLU A 84 -0.81 8.94 7.61
CA GLU A 84 0.26 8.92 6.62
C GLU A 84 0.68 10.35 6.25
N THR A 85 -0.28 11.21 5.93
CA THR A 85 -0.03 12.62 5.55
C THR A 85 0.67 13.39 6.66
N MET A 86 0.29 13.18 7.93
CA MET A 86 0.90 13.87 9.07
C MET A 86 2.38 13.48 9.26
N GLY A 87 2.79 12.28 8.83
CA GLY A 87 4.21 11.87 8.84
C GLY A 87 5.09 12.71 7.90
N SER A 88 4.50 13.34 6.89
CA SER A 88 5.19 14.22 5.94
C SER A 88 4.96 15.71 6.20
N ALA A 89 4.36 16.08 7.34
CA ALA A 89 4.10 17.48 7.67
C ALA A 89 5.40 18.24 7.96
N THR A 90 5.62 19.35 7.25
CA THR A 90 6.81 20.20 7.43
C THR A 90 6.54 21.46 8.25
N THR A 91 5.28 21.88 8.38
CA THR A 91 4.87 23.07 9.14
C THR A 91 3.58 22.78 9.90
N ILE A 92 3.53 23.18 11.17
CA ILE A 92 2.34 23.08 12.01
C ILE A 92 1.81 24.48 12.28
N CYS A 93 0.72 24.83 11.62
CA CYS A 93 -0.01 26.07 11.90
C CYS A 93 -0.88 25.86 13.14
N THR A 94 -0.41 26.33 14.30
CA THR A 94 -1.15 26.21 15.57
C THR A 94 -1.95 27.48 15.84
N ASP A 95 -3.20 27.35 16.25
CA ASP A 95 -3.93 28.48 16.83
C ASP A 95 -3.41 28.79 18.25
N LYS A 96 -3.55 30.04 18.72
CA LYS A 96 -3.04 30.45 20.04
C LYS A 96 -4.03 30.11 21.14
N THR A 97 -5.24 30.63 21.05
CA THR A 97 -6.20 30.59 22.16
C THR A 97 -6.83 29.20 22.28
N GLY A 98 -6.72 28.56 23.44
CA GLY A 98 -7.30 27.23 23.67
C GLY A 98 -6.54 26.07 23.03
N THR A 99 -5.49 26.33 22.25
CA THR A 99 -4.53 25.31 21.76
C THR A 99 -3.17 25.47 22.46
N LEU A 100 -2.51 26.64 22.31
CA LEU A 100 -1.26 26.93 23.05
C LEU A 100 -1.52 27.44 24.46
N THR A 101 -2.61 28.19 24.66
CA THR A 101 -3.01 28.66 25.99
C THR A 101 -3.92 27.64 26.67
N ALA A 102 -3.80 27.50 27.99
CA ALA A 102 -4.68 26.64 28.79
C ALA A 102 -6.14 27.14 28.88
N ASN A 103 -6.49 28.20 28.13
CA ASN A 103 -7.77 28.91 28.18
C ASN A 103 -8.25 29.25 29.61
N ARG A 104 -7.30 29.48 30.53
CA ARG A 104 -7.55 29.89 31.92
C ARG A 104 -6.86 31.22 32.15
N MET A 105 -7.58 32.31 31.89
CA MET A 105 -7.05 33.66 32.05
C MET A 105 -7.03 34.05 33.53
N THR A 106 -5.89 34.55 34.00
CA THR A 106 -5.73 35.10 35.35
C THR A 106 -5.12 36.49 35.24
N VAL A 107 -5.61 37.43 36.05
CA VAL A 107 -5.06 38.79 36.10
C VAL A 107 -3.68 38.71 36.74
N ARG A 108 -2.63 39.07 35.99
CA ARG A 108 -1.23 39.02 36.44
C ARG A 108 -0.72 40.31 37.05
N GLY A 109 -1.37 41.43 36.74
CA GLY A 109 -1.03 42.73 37.26
C GLY A 109 -2.23 43.65 37.15
N ALA A 110 -2.39 44.50 38.15
CA ALA A 110 -3.33 45.61 38.15
C ALA A 110 -2.56 46.86 38.58
N TYR A 111 -2.71 47.94 37.83
CA TYR A 111 -2.17 49.24 38.20
C TYR A 111 -3.30 50.03 38.87
N VAL A 112 -3.08 50.47 40.10
CA VAL A 112 -4.01 51.30 40.87
C VAL A 112 -3.33 52.63 41.14
N ALA A 113 -4.04 53.72 40.82
CA ALA A 113 -3.57 55.10 40.96
C ALA A 113 -3.64 55.59 42.41
#